data_AF-A0A8I0NX79-F1
#
_entry.id   AF-A0A8I0NX79-F1
#
_cell.length_a   1.000
_cell.length_b   1.000
_cell.length_c   1.000
_cell.angle_alpha   90.00
_cell.angle_beta   90.00
_cell.angle_gamma   90.00
#
_symmetry.space_group_name_H-M   'P 1'
#
loop_
_entity.id
_entity.type
_entity.pdbx_description
1 polymer ?
#
loop_
_entity_poly.entity_id
_entity_poly.type
_entity_poly.pdbx_seq_one_letter_code
_entity_poly.pdbx_strand_id
1 'polypeptide(L)'
;MANGLTPRTSCVSLRCTAPTTVPSGLQQWLLGEVLGIEPLPERPPVPAVSPRRSRAQKWEANLAASRQYRTREGHLNVPRSHIETVDGAELALGVFIANARTRKASLAPERVEELSAVGMRWQ
;
A
#
# COMPACT_ATOMS: atom_id res chain seq x y z
N MET A 1 -3.50 33.01 29.74
CA MET A 1 -4.37 31.82 29.77
C MET A 1 -5.57 32.09 28.86
N ALA A 2 -5.66 31.46 27.69
CA ALA A 2 -6.89 31.29 26.93
C ALA A 2 -6.62 30.27 25.82
N ASN A 3 -7.28 29.11 25.92
CA ASN A 3 -7.17 27.96 25.04
C ASN A 3 -7.88 28.22 23.70
N GLY A 4 -7.16 28.16 22.59
CA GLY A 4 -7.74 28.11 21.25
C GLY A 4 -8.00 26.66 20.85
N LEU A 5 -9.26 26.23 20.93
CA LEU A 5 -9.71 24.95 20.38
C LEU A 5 -9.58 24.96 18.85
N THR A 6 -8.77 24.06 18.29
CA THR A 6 -8.78 23.77 16.85
C THR A 6 -9.92 22.79 16.53
N PRO A 7 -10.76 23.03 15.52
CA PRO A 7 -11.71 22.02 15.06
C PRO A 7 -10.97 20.89 14.32
N ARG A 8 -11.16 19.65 14.80
CA ARG A 8 -10.75 18.42 14.12
C ARG A 8 -11.66 18.19 12.92
N THR A 9 -11.15 18.36 11.71
CA THR A 9 -11.87 17.99 10.49
C THR A 9 -12.03 16.46 10.44
N SER A 10 -13.26 15.99 10.62
CA SER A 10 -13.63 14.59 10.46
C SER A 10 -13.86 14.31 8.97
N CYS A 11 -12.96 13.56 8.33
CA CYS A 11 -13.21 13.00 7.00
C CYS A 11 -14.09 11.75 7.13
N VAL A 12 -15.41 11.93 7.05
CA VAL A 12 -16.33 10.82 6.79
C VAL A 12 -16.32 10.55 5.28
N SER A 13 -15.70 9.45 4.84
CA SER A 13 -15.86 8.96 3.47
C SER A 13 -17.29 8.47 3.28
N LEU A 14 -18.14 9.30 2.66
CA LEU A 14 -19.41 8.87 2.11
C LEU A 14 -19.13 7.93 0.92
N ARG A 15 -19.41 6.64 1.07
CA ARG A 15 -19.58 5.74 -0.08
C ARG A 15 -20.94 6.05 -0.67
N CYS A 16 -20.98 6.88 -1.71
CA CYS A 16 -22.16 7.01 -2.54
C CYS A 16 -22.32 5.73 -3.38
N THR A 17 -23.13 4.78 -2.93
CA THR A 17 -23.71 3.79 -3.83
C THR A 17 -24.88 4.47 -4.52
N ALA A 18 -24.65 4.98 -5.73
CA ALA A 18 -25.75 5.44 -6.56
C ALA A 18 -26.67 4.24 -6.87
N PRO A 19 -28.00 4.38 -6.76
CA PRO A 19 -28.90 3.35 -7.27
C PRO A 19 -28.76 3.33 -8.80
N THR A 20 -28.26 2.24 -9.36
CA THR A 20 -28.35 1.99 -10.80
C THR A 20 -29.80 1.64 -11.10
N THR A 21 -30.68 2.65 -11.19
CA THR A 21 -32.03 2.44 -11.68
C THR A 21 -31.93 2.14 -13.17
N VAL A 22 -32.12 0.87 -13.54
CA VAL A 22 -32.20 0.45 -14.93
C VAL A 22 -33.44 1.12 -15.55
N PRO A 23 -33.32 1.87 -16.66
CA PRO A 23 -34.46 2.54 -17.29
C PRO A 23 -35.55 1.54 -17.70
N SER A 24 -36.81 1.94 -17.57
CA SER A 24 -37.97 1.14 -18.04
C SER A 24 -37.94 0.96 -19.56
N GLY A 25 -38.66 -0.05 -20.08
CA GLY A 25 -38.63 -0.40 -21.51
C GLY A 25 -38.98 0.76 -22.46
N LEU A 26 -39.90 1.64 -22.08
CA LEU A 26 -40.24 2.84 -22.86
C LEU A 26 -39.09 3.86 -22.85
N GLN A 27 -38.42 4.03 -21.71
CA GLN A 27 -37.27 4.92 -21.60
C GLN A 27 -36.07 4.38 -22.39
N GLN A 28 -35.85 3.07 -22.38
CA GLN A 28 -34.82 2.40 -23.19
C GLN A 28 -35.06 2.63 -24.69
N TRP A 29 -36.30 2.43 -25.15
CA TRP A 29 -36.66 2.64 -26.55
C TRP A 29 -36.46 4.10 -26.99
N LEU A 30 -36.90 5.07 -26.17
CA LEU A 30 -36.71 6.49 -26.46
C LEU A 30 -35.22 6.87 -26.58
N LEU A 31 -34.36 6.33 -25.70
CA LEU A 31 -32.93 6.62 -25.69
C LEU A 31 -32.22 6.09 -26.94
N GLY A 32 -32.55 4.87 -27.38
CA GLY A 32 -31.97 4.27 -28.58
C GLY A 32 -32.51 4.90 -29.87
N GLU A 33 -33.83 4.92 -30.03
CA GLU A 33 -34.46 5.27 -31.32
C GLU A 33 -34.47 6.78 -31.60
N VAL A 34 -34.71 7.60 -30.57
CA VAL A 34 -34.87 9.07 -30.76
C VAL A 34 -33.55 9.81 -30.54
N LEU A 35 -32.72 9.37 -29.59
CA LEU A 35 -31.49 10.06 -29.20
C LEU A 35 -30.21 9.39 -29.73
N GLY A 36 -30.29 8.17 -30.28
CA GLY A 36 -29.15 7.46 -30.87
C GLY A 36 -28.04 7.13 -29.86
N ILE A 37 -28.36 7.10 -28.56
CA ILE A 37 -27.39 6.80 -27.50
C ILE A 37 -27.41 5.28 -27.29
N GLU A 38 -26.58 4.58 -28.06
CA GLU A 38 -26.32 3.16 -27.82
C GLU A 38 -25.60 2.97 -26.47
N PRO A 39 -26.03 2.03 -25.62
CA PRO A 39 -25.34 1.76 -24.36
C PRO A 39 -23.92 1.28 -24.65
N LEU A 40 -22.93 1.94 -24.04
CA LEU A 40 -21.53 1.53 -24.13
C LEU A 40 -21.42 0.06 -23.68
N PRO A 41 -20.73 -0.82 -24.43
CA PRO A 41 -20.50 -2.19 -23.98
C PRO A 41 -19.87 -2.16 -22.59
N GLU A 42 -20.34 -3.05 -21.72
CA GLU A 42 -19.84 -3.13 -20.36
C GLU A 42 -18.30 -3.19 -20.38
N ARG A 43 -17.68 -2.21 -19.72
CA ARG A 43 -16.22 -2.20 -19.59
C ARG A 43 -15.82 -3.55 -18.98
N PRO A 44 -14.87 -4.29 -19.58
CA PRO A 44 -14.42 -5.54 -18.99
C PRO A 44 -14.06 -5.30 -17.52
N PRO A 45 -14.32 -6.27 -16.63
CA PRO A 45 -14.02 -6.10 -15.22
C PRO A 45 -12.58 -5.64 -15.11
N VAL A 46 -12.39 -4.46 -14.52
CA VAL A 46 -11.04 -3.94 -14.26
C VAL A 46 -10.28 -5.07 -13.57
N PRO A 47 -9.08 -5.45 -14.05
CA PRO A 47 -8.34 -6.52 -13.41
C PRO A 47 -8.24 -6.18 -11.93
N ALA A 48 -8.64 -7.13 -11.07
CA ALA A 48 -8.69 -6.91 -9.64
C ALA A 48 -7.34 -6.36 -9.18
N VAL A 49 -7.34 -5.11 -8.71
CA VAL A 49 -6.12 -4.44 -8.25
C VAL A 49 -5.47 -5.35 -7.21
N SER A 50 -4.19 -5.70 -7.40
CA SER A 50 -3.50 -6.63 -6.51
C SER A 50 -3.66 -6.18 -5.05
N PRO A 51 -4.01 -7.09 -4.12
CA PRO A 51 -4.30 -6.70 -2.75
C PRO A 51 -3.08 -6.01 -2.12
N ARG A 52 -3.31 -4.87 -1.48
CA ARG A 52 -2.23 -4.19 -0.75
C ARG A 52 -1.71 -5.10 0.35
N ARG A 53 -0.41 -5.41 0.35
CA ARG A 53 0.24 -6.19 1.40
C ARG A 53 -0.02 -5.60 2.78
N SER A 54 -0.34 -6.46 3.75
CA SER A 54 -0.48 -6.10 5.15
C SER A 54 0.85 -5.60 5.74
N ARG A 55 0.81 -4.96 6.92
CA ARG A 55 2.04 -4.50 7.58
C ARG A 55 2.96 -5.67 7.95
N ALA A 56 2.40 -6.82 8.34
CA ALA A 56 3.16 -8.03 8.64
C ALA A 56 3.82 -8.60 7.37
N GLN A 57 3.08 -8.71 6.27
CA GLN A 57 3.64 -9.18 4.99
C GLN A 57 4.73 -8.27 4.46
N LYS A 58 4.58 -6.94 4.61
CA LYS A 58 5.63 -5.98 4.27
C LYS A 58 6.86 -6.19 5.12
N TRP A 59 6.69 -6.46 6.41
CA TRP A 59 7.79 -6.71 7.33
C TRP A 59 8.57 -7.97 6.92
N GLU A 60 7.87 -9.08 6.72
CA GLU A 60 8.45 -10.36 6.28
C GLU A 60 9.22 -10.21 4.97
N ALA A 61 8.64 -9.52 3.98
CA ALA A 61 9.30 -9.28 2.69
C ALA A 61 10.59 -8.46 2.85
N ASN A 62 10.59 -7.41 3.69
CA ASN A 62 11.79 -6.64 3.96
C ASN A 62 12.84 -7.43 4.76
N LEU A 63 12.40 -8.32 5.65
CA LEU A 63 13.31 -9.21 6.38
C LEU A 63 13.96 -10.23 5.44
N ALA A 64 13.20 -10.79 4.51
CA ALA A 64 13.72 -11.66 3.44
C ALA A 64 14.74 -10.91 2.56
N ALA A 65 14.43 -9.68 2.14
CA ALA A 65 15.36 -8.82 1.40
C ALA A 65 16.64 -8.52 2.20
N SER A 66 16.51 -8.26 3.50
CA SER A 66 17.67 -8.02 4.39
C SER A 66 18.57 -9.25 4.48
N ARG A 67 17.98 -10.44 4.56
CA ARG A 67 18.71 -11.72 4.57
C ARG A 67 19.43 -11.95 3.24
N GLN A 68 18.76 -11.72 2.11
CA GLN A 68 19.35 -11.86 0.78
C GLN A 68 20.55 -10.92 0.59
N TYR A 69 20.38 -9.64 0.95
CA TYR A 69 21.44 -8.64 0.87
C TYR A 69 22.64 -9.04 1.73
N ARG A 70 22.41 -9.51 2.96
CA ARG A 70 23.49 -9.97 3.84
C ARG A 70 24.20 -11.20 3.28
N THR A 71 23.48 -12.15 2.70
CA THR A 71 24.11 -13.32 2.07
C THR A 71 25.03 -12.90 0.92
N ARG A 72 24.66 -11.84 0.18
CA ARG A 72 25.47 -11.32 -0.94
C ARG A 72 26.70 -10.52 -0.49
N GLU A 73 26.52 -9.60 0.45
CA GLU A 73 27.58 -8.63 0.82
C GLU A 73 28.27 -8.93 2.15
N GLY A 74 27.74 -9.86 2.95
CA GLY A 74 28.22 -10.17 4.29
C GLY A 74 27.87 -9.12 5.36
N HIS A 75 27.47 -7.91 4.94
CA HIS A 75 27.10 -6.81 5.82
C HIS A 75 25.74 -6.21 5.49
N LEU A 76 25.12 -5.52 6.46
CA LEU A 76 23.84 -4.82 6.28
C LEU A 76 24.01 -3.29 6.22
N ASN A 77 25.09 -2.81 5.60
CA ASN A 77 25.30 -1.39 5.34
C ASN A 77 24.68 -0.97 3.99
N VAL A 78 23.35 -0.92 3.97
CA VAL A 78 22.59 -0.69 2.73
C VAL A 78 22.53 0.81 2.41
N PRO A 79 22.95 1.26 1.21
CA PRO A 79 22.77 2.65 0.80
C PRO A 79 21.28 2.99 0.69
N ARG A 80 20.91 4.24 1.00
CA ARG A 80 19.49 4.63 1.13
C ARG A 80 18.67 4.45 -0.15
N SER A 81 19.30 4.57 -1.33
CA SER A 81 18.69 4.38 -2.64
C SER A 81 18.62 2.92 -3.09
N HIS A 82 19.12 1.97 -2.29
CA HIS A 82 19.15 0.56 -2.67
C HIS A 82 17.75 -0.05 -2.72
N ILE A 83 17.46 -0.73 -3.82
CA ILE A 83 16.24 -1.49 -4.05
C ILE A 83 16.64 -2.95 -4.28
N GLU A 84 16.00 -3.86 -3.55
CA GLU A 84 16.19 -5.30 -3.68
C GLU A 84 14.89 -5.91 -4.21
N THR A 85 14.98 -6.81 -5.17
CA THR A 85 13.81 -7.48 -5.74
C THR A 85 13.64 -8.87 -5.11
N VAL A 86 12.55 -9.05 -4.37
CA VAL A 86 12.19 -10.32 -3.71
C VAL A 86 10.81 -10.74 -4.16
N ASP A 87 10.67 -11.98 -4.63
CA ASP A 87 9.40 -12.56 -5.13
C ASP A 87 8.69 -11.67 -6.15
N GLY A 88 9.47 -11.10 -7.08
CA GLY A 88 8.97 -10.20 -8.13
C GLY A 88 8.53 -8.81 -7.64
N ALA A 89 8.82 -8.45 -6.38
CA ALA A 89 8.54 -7.13 -5.84
C ALA A 89 9.79 -6.35 -5.50
N GLU A 90 9.83 -5.11 -5.97
CA GLU A 90 10.86 -4.14 -5.64
C GLU A 90 10.65 -3.59 -4.23
N LEU A 91 11.66 -3.79 -3.37
CA LEU A 91 11.65 -3.35 -1.99
C LEU A 91 12.79 -2.37 -1.77
N ALA A 92 12.46 -1.14 -1.37
CA ALA A 92 13.44 -0.11 -1.02
C ALA A 92 14.12 -0.43 0.32
N LEU A 93 15.03 -1.40 0.30
CA LEU A 93 15.72 -1.92 1.49
C LEU A 93 16.49 -0.82 2.23
N GLY A 94 17.16 0.08 1.50
CA GLY A 94 17.89 1.20 2.11
C GLY A 94 17.00 2.11 2.95
N VAL A 95 15.79 2.41 2.44
CA VAL A 95 14.79 3.22 3.16
C VAL A 95 14.25 2.45 4.37
N PHE A 96 13.98 1.15 4.23
CA PHE A 96 13.51 0.30 5.32
C PHE A 96 14.51 0.26 6.48
N ILE A 97 15.80 0.00 6.19
CA ILE A 97 16.87 -0.07 7.19
C ILE A 97 17.05 1.28 7.91
N ALA A 98 17.04 2.40 7.16
CA ALA A 98 17.10 3.74 7.75
C ALA A 98 15.89 4.05 8.66
N ASN A 99 14.69 3.65 8.23
CA ASN A 99 13.47 3.83 9.02
C ASN A 99 13.47 2.93 10.27
N ALA A 100 14.03 1.71 10.18
CA ALA A 100 14.17 0.83 11.32
C ALA A 100 15.11 1.44 12.39
N ARG A 101 16.26 2.01 11.97
CA ARG A 101 17.20 2.71 12.90
C ARG A 101 16.52 3.86 13.62
N THR A 102 15.91 4.77 12.87
CA THR A 102 15.26 5.97 13.43
C THR A 102 14.09 5.64 14.36
N ARG A 103 13.37 4.55 14.09
CA ARG A 103 12.19 4.14 14.86
C ARG A 103 12.46 3.01 15.85
N LYS A 104 13.73 2.71 16.16
CA LYS A 104 14.10 1.61 17.08
C LYS A 104 13.30 1.66 18.39
N ALA A 105 13.12 2.85 18.97
CA ALA A 105 12.38 3.05 20.22
C ALA A 105 10.87 2.73 20.13
N SER A 106 10.30 2.73 18.92
CA SER A 106 8.87 2.45 18.67
C SER A 106 8.65 1.12 17.95
N LEU A 107 9.71 0.36 17.65
CA LEU A 107 9.59 -0.98 17.10
C LEU A 107 9.24 -1.97 18.21
N ALA A 108 8.48 -3.01 17.85
CA ALA A 108 8.28 -4.16 18.73
C ALA A 108 9.64 -4.83 19.02
N PRO A 109 9.88 -5.31 20.25
CA PRO A 109 11.16 -5.90 20.63
C PRO A 109 11.52 -7.12 19.76
N GLU A 110 10.54 -7.98 19.46
CA GLU A 110 10.70 -9.12 18.55
C GLU A 110 11.26 -8.71 17.18
N ARG A 111 10.75 -7.62 16.61
CA ARG A 111 11.22 -7.08 15.33
C ARG A 111 12.65 -6.53 15.39
N VAL A 112 13.04 -5.98 16.53
CA VAL A 112 14.42 -5.54 16.76
C VAL A 112 15.34 -6.75 16.84
N GLU A 113 14.93 -7.81 17.52
CA GLU A 113 15.68 -9.06 17.62
C GLU A 113 15.84 -9.74 16.25
N GLU A 114 14.78 -9.83 15.45
CA GLU A 114 14.84 -10.39 14.10
C GLU A 114 15.88 -9.68 13.21
N LEU A 115 15.87 -8.34 13.19
CA LEU A 115 16.85 -7.57 12.44
C LEU A 115 18.26 -7.70 13.02
N SER A 116 18.37 -7.76 14.35
CA SER A 116 19.66 -7.97 15.03
C SER A 116 20.26 -9.34 14.70
N ALA A 117 19.43 -10.39 14.60
CA ALA A 117 19.84 -11.73 14.18
C ALA A 117 20.32 -11.74 12.71
N VAL A 118 19.71 -10.91 11.88
CA VAL A 118 20.18 -10.66 10.50
C VAL A 118 21.46 -9.80 10.49
N GLY A 119 22.03 -9.39 11.61
CA GLY A 119 23.32 -8.69 11.65
C GLY A 119 23.19 -7.16 11.47
N MET A 120 22.00 -6.62 11.75
CA MET A 120 21.77 -5.18 11.75
C MET A 120 22.53 -4.50 12.90
N ARG A 121 23.35 -3.51 12.57
CA ARG A 121 23.97 -2.61 13.55
C ARG A 121 23.07 -1.41 13.80
N TRP A 122 22.75 -1.17 15.07
CA TRP A 122 21.86 -0.10 15.54
C TRP A 122 22.58 1.23 15.86
N GLN A 123 23.70 1.49 15.19
CA GLN A 123 24.46 2.72 15.34
C GLN A 123 23.85 3.86 14.52
#